data_AF-A0A2H0CTY9-F1
#
_entry.id   AF-A0A2H0CTY9-F1
#
_cell.length_a   1.000
_cell.length_b   1.000
_cell.length_c   1.000
_cell.angle_alpha   90.00
_cell.angle_beta   90.00
_cell.angle_gamma   90.00
#
_symmetry.space_group_name_H-M   'P 1'
#
loop_
_entity.id
_entity.type
_entity.pdbx_description
1 polymer ?
#
loop_
_entity_poly.entity_id
_entity_poly.type
_entity_poly.pdbx_seq_one_letter_code
_entity_poly.pdbx_strand_id
1 'polypeptide(L)'
;MQKNESDNLTPLDNFFHMFDAIEEDIAHAVSDDNEEATEIGGYECLFIAFSNLRLYCMGSGVSLQQIEEQYQALKESPGEIGTFAIPEDLDESNEVVSFCKLMEQVEDSLSAFEQRCEKSAEVFDEWTCVFILYSYLRNYCAKKEVNFENLQQEISELHSEMESELKKGKSS
;
A
#
# COMPACT_ATOMS: atom_id res chain seq x y z
N MET A 1 14.68 -35.42 4.70
CA MET A 1 15.12 -34.09 4.26
C MET A 1 13.84 -33.34 3.92
N GLN A 2 13.28 -32.63 4.90
CA GLN A 2 12.13 -31.75 4.68
C GLN A 2 12.64 -30.56 3.87
N LYS A 3 12.15 -30.40 2.64
CA LYS A 3 12.31 -29.15 1.91
C LYS A 3 11.37 -28.17 2.58
N ASN A 4 11.91 -27.15 3.23
CA ASN A 4 11.12 -26.02 3.70
C ASN A 4 10.47 -25.37 2.48
N GLU A 5 9.14 -25.32 2.45
CA GLU A 5 8.37 -24.61 1.41
C GLU A 5 8.47 -23.08 1.54
N SER A 6 9.16 -22.57 2.57
CA SER A 6 9.34 -21.12 2.84
C SER A 6 10.32 -20.40 1.91
N ASP A 7 11.19 -21.14 1.19
CA ASP A 7 12.36 -20.53 0.56
C ASP A 7 12.17 -20.19 -0.94
N ASN A 8 10.94 -20.23 -1.47
CA ASN A 8 10.64 -20.03 -2.90
C ASN A 8 9.59 -18.94 -3.18
N LEU A 9 9.36 -17.99 -2.27
CA LEU A 9 8.49 -16.85 -2.60
C LEU A 9 9.18 -15.89 -3.56
N THR A 10 8.54 -15.62 -4.69
CA THR A 10 9.00 -14.62 -5.64
C THR A 10 8.77 -13.21 -5.08
N PRO A 11 9.46 -12.18 -5.60
CA PRO A 11 9.18 -10.79 -5.19
C PRO A 11 7.71 -10.42 -5.37
N LEU A 12 7.07 -10.94 -6.43
CA LEU A 12 5.65 -10.72 -6.69
C LEU A 12 4.75 -11.40 -5.64
N ASP A 13 5.08 -12.63 -5.22
CA ASP A 13 4.33 -13.29 -4.13
C ASP A 13 4.44 -12.50 -2.82
N ASN A 14 5.61 -11.92 -2.54
CA ASN A 14 5.79 -11.08 -1.36
C ASN A 14 4.99 -9.77 -1.45
N PHE A 15 4.85 -9.19 -2.64
CA PHE A 15 3.98 -8.02 -2.84
C PHE A 15 2.53 -8.35 -2.49
N PHE A 16 2.00 -9.48 -3.00
CA PHE A 16 0.62 -9.87 -2.72
C PHE A 16 0.41 -10.22 -1.24
N HIS A 17 1.36 -10.88 -0.59
CA HIS A 17 1.29 -11.07 0.87
C HIS A 17 1.25 -9.74 1.64
N MET A 18 1.99 -8.71 1.20
CA MET A 18 1.89 -7.39 1.82
C MET A 18 0.55 -6.73 1.53
N PHE A 19 0.03 -6.87 0.31
CA PHE A 19 -1.27 -6.34 -0.07
C PHE A 19 -2.39 -6.95 0.80
N ASP A 20 -2.42 -8.28 0.93
CA ASP A 20 -3.36 -8.99 1.80
C ASP A 20 -3.22 -8.57 3.27
N ALA A 21 -1.98 -8.40 3.76
CA ALA A 21 -1.72 -7.97 5.13
C ALA A 21 -2.31 -6.58 5.44
N ILE A 22 -2.36 -5.66 4.48
CA ILE A 22 -3.03 -4.36 4.67
C ILE A 22 -4.51 -4.56 4.97
N GLU A 23 -5.18 -5.42 4.21
CA GLU A 23 -6.60 -5.69 4.39
C GLU A 23 -6.88 -6.40 5.73
N GLU A 24 -6.03 -7.36 6.08
CA GLU A 24 -6.08 -8.06 7.37
C GLU A 24 -5.87 -7.10 8.55
N ASP A 25 -4.89 -6.20 8.48
CA ASP A 25 -4.61 -5.20 9.52
C ASP A 25 -5.80 -4.25 9.71
N ILE A 26 -6.42 -3.80 8.63
CA ILE A 26 -7.61 -2.94 8.67
C ILE A 26 -8.80 -3.71 9.26
N ALA A 27 -9.05 -4.94 8.79
CA ALA A 27 -10.13 -5.79 9.26
C ALA A 27 -10.00 -6.10 10.76
N HIS A 28 -8.78 -6.33 11.23
CA HIS A 28 -8.49 -6.52 12.65
C HIS A 28 -8.77 -5.25 13.46
N ALA A 29 -8.34 -4.09 12.95
CA ALA A 29 -8.51 -2.82 13.63
C ALA A 29 -9.98 -2.39 13.77
N VAL A 30 -10.85 -2.73 12.80
CA VAL A 30 -12.31 -2.47 12.89
C VAL A 30 -13.13 -3.57 13.57
N SER A 31 -12.51 -4.69 13.96
CA SER A 31 -13.24 -5.81 14.54
C SER A 31 -13.80 -5.47 15.93
N ASP A 32 -15.07 -5.85 16.17
CA ASP A 32 -15.70 -5.77 17.49
C ASP A 32 -14.95 -6.60 18.57
N ASP A 33 -14.13 -7.57 18.15
CA ASP A 33 -13.31 -8.40 19.03
C ASP A 33 -12.02 -7.69 19.51
N ASN A 34 -11.73 -6.49 18.99
CA ASN A 34 -10.61 -5.68 19.46
C ASN A 34 -11.00 -4.96 20.77
N GLU A 35 -10.56 -5.51 21.92
CA GLU A 35 -10.84 -4.93 23.25
C GLU A 35 -10.27 -3.50 23.43
N GLU A 36 -9.31 -3.10 22.59
CA GLU A 36 -8.75 -1.74 22.49
C GLU A 36 -9.25 -0.99 21.24
N ALA A 37 -10.48 -1.27 20.79
CA ALA A 37 -11.12 -0.69 19.61
C ALA A 37 -10.79 0.80 19.50
N THR A 38 -9.81 1.08 18.65
CA THR A 38 -9.38 2.43 18.33
C THR A 38 -10.35 2.84 17.23
N GLU A 39 -11.02 3.99 17.37
CA GLU A 39 -11.79 4.55 16.25
C GLU A 39 -10.80 4.82 15.10
N ILE A 40 -10.67 3.87 14.18
CA ILE A 40 -9.88 4.06 12.96
C ILE A 40 -10.76 4.65 11.88
N GLY A 41 -10.28 5.72 11.25
CA GLY A 41 -10.90 6.38 10.12
C GLY A 41 -10.12 6.14 8.83
N GLY A 42 -10.40 6.95 7.82
CA GLY A 42 -9.71 6.86 6.52
C GLY A 42 -8.23 7.22 6.60
N TYR A 43 -7.85 8.10 7.54
CA TYR A 43 -6.46 8.46 7.77
C TYR A 43 -5.64 7.29 8.30
N GLU A 44 -6.15 6.57 9.31
CA GLU A 44 -5.50 5.40 9.89
C GLU A 44 -5.38 4.27 8.86
N CYS A 45 -6.36 4.08 7.99
CA CYS A 45 -6.27 3.13 6.88
C CYS A 45 -5.12 3.49 5.92
N LEU A 46 -4.98 4.77 5.55
CA LEU A 46 -3.84 5.24 4.75
C LEU A 46 -2.51 5.04 5.47
N PHE A 47 -2.48 5.30 6.78
CA PHE A 47 -1.30 5.09 7.61
C PHE A 47 -0.85 3.63 7.59
N ILE A 48 -1.77 2.69 7.80
CA ILE A 48 -1.51 1.24 7.75
C ILE A 48 -0.98 0.85 6.37
N ALA A 49 -1.65 1.28 5.29
CA ALA A 49 -1.27 0.92 3.93
C ALA A 49 0.12 1.46 3.54
N PHE A 50 0.41 2.73 3.79
CA PHE A 50 1.73 3.30 3.49
C PHE A 50 2.83 2.76 4.40
N SER A 51 2.51 2.40 5.65
CA SER A 51 3.47 1.76 6.57
C SER A 51 3.88 0.39 6.06
N ASN A 52 2.91 -0.46 5.71
CA ASN A 52 3.13 -1.78 5.12
C ASN A 52 3.92 -1.67 3.80
N LEU A 53 3.51 -0.77 2.91
CA LEU A 53 4.21 -0.54 1.65
C LEU A 53 5.66 -0.08 1.84
N ARG A 54 5.93 0.76 2.85
CA ARG A 54 7.29 1.21 3.17
C ARG A 54 8.14 0.08 3.72
N LEU A 55 7.62 -0.71 4.66
CA LEU A 55 8.33 -1.89 5.17
C LEU A 55 8.67 -2.87 4.05
N TYR A 56 7.72 -3.08 3.14
CA TYR A 56 7.90 -3.90 1.96
C TYR A 56 9.03 -3.40 1.06
N CYS A 57 9.00 -2.12 0.67
CA CYS A 57 10.02 -1.53 -0.19
C CYS A 57 11.43 -1.56 0.45
N MET A 58 11.52 -1.40 1.77
CA MET A 58 12.78 -1.56 2.51
C MET A 58 13.35 -2.99 2.40
N GLY A 59 12.49 -4.00 2.31
CA GLY A 59 12.87 -5.41 2.19
C GLY A 59 13.09 -5.89 0.75
N SER A 60 12.34 -5.37 -0.22
CA SER A 60 12.35 -5.86 -1.60
C SER A 60 13.36 -5.18 -2.52
N GLY A 61 13.87 -4.00 -2.12
CA GLY A 61 14.80 -3.20 -2.93
C GLY A 61 14.12 -2.30 -3.95
N VAL A 62 12.77 -2.28 -3.99
CA VAL A 62 12.01 -1.27 -4.73
C VAL A 62 12.18 0.09 -4.04
N SER A 63 12.60 1.10 -4.79
CA SER A 63 12.80 2.45 -4.24
C SER A 63 11.51 3.26 -4.28
N LEU A 64 10.96 3.59 -3.10
CA LEU A 64 9.81 4.50 -2.99
C LEU A 64 10.09 5.87 -3.61
N GLN A 65 11.33 6.35 -3.58
CA GLN A 65 11.70 7.61 -4.23
C GLN A 65 11.47 7.52 -5.75
N GLN A 66 11.87 6.43 -6.39
CA GLN A 66 11.68 6.23 -7.82
C GLN A 66 10.19 6.09 -8.18
N ILE A 67 9.42 5.45 -7.31
CA ILE A 67 7.96 5.35 -7.43
C ILE A 67 7.30 6.73 -7.37
N GLU A 68 7.67 7.58 -6.40
CA GLU A 68 7.15 8.96 -6.31
C GLU A 68 7.59 9.81 -7.51
N GLU A 69 8.84 9.71 -7.97
CA GLU A 69 9.32 10.41 -9.17
C GLU A 69 8.49 10.04 -10.40
N GLN A 70 8.21 8.75 -10.60
CA GLN A 70 7.35 8.29 -11.68
C GLN A 70 5.91 8.80 -11.53
N TYR A 71 5.37 8.79 -10.31
CA TYR A 71 4.02 9.28 -10.01
C TYR A 71 3.89 10.77 -10.37
N GLN A 72 4.88 11.59 -10.02
CA GLN A 72 4.89 13.01 -10.37
C GLN A 72 5.02 13.23 -11.88
N ALA A 73 5.90 12.48 -12.55
CA ALA A 73 6.05 12.55 -14.01
C ALA A 73 4.73 12.19 -14.74
N LEU A 74 3.98 11.22 -14.22
CA LEU A 74 2.67 10.85 -14.75
C LEU A 74 1.66 12.00 -14.62
N LYS A 75 1.64 12.70 -13.47
CA LYS A 75 0.73 13.84 -13.26
C LYS A 75 1.03 15.02 -14.17
N GLU A 76 2.29 15.21 -14.54
CA GLU A 76 2.71 16.26 -15.46
C GLU A 76 2.37 15.96 -16.93
N SER A 77 1.92 14.73 -17.24
CA SER A 77 1.51 14.29 -18.58
C SER A 77 -0.03 14.31 -18.72
N PRO A 78 -0.63 15.28 -19.43
CA PRO A 78 -2.09 15.47 -19.48
C PRO A 78 -2.89 14.34 -20.14
N GLY A 79 -2.21 13.38 -20.78
CA GLY A 79 -2.84 12.30 -21.55
C GLY A 79 -3.21 11.05 -20.73
N GLU A 80 -2.64 10.87 -19.54
CA GLU A 80 -2.75 9.63 -18.75
C GLU A 80 -3.39 9.84 -17.36
N ILE A 81 -3.95 11.03 -17.11
CA ILE A 81 -4.56 11.44 -15.83
C ILE A 81 -5.69 10.49 -15.38
N GLY A 82 -6.29 9.73 -16.30
CA GLY A 82 -7.36 8.77 -16.01
C GLY A 82 -6.92 7.38 -15.51
N THR A 83 -5.61 7.06 -15.53
CA THR A 83 -5.13 5.67 -15.33
C THR A 83 -5.33 5.15 -13.90
N PHE A 84 -5.48 6.03 -12.91
CA PHE A 84 -5.63 5.68 -11.49
C PHE A 84 -6.73 6.51 -10.79
N ALA A 85 -7.85 6.73 -11.49
CA ALA A 85 -8.95 7.53 -10.97
C ALA A 85 -9.58 6.88 -9.72
N ILE A 86 -9.82 7.69 -8.69
CA ILE A 86 -10.46 7.24 -7.44
C ILE A 86 -11.98 7.15 -7.67
N PRO A 87 -12.67 6.09 -7.19
CA PRO A 87 -14.12 5.94 -7.34
C PRO A 87 -14.89 7.21 -6.96
N GLU A 88 -15.87 7.61 -7.76
CA GLU A 88 -16.66 8.84 -7.49
C GLU A 88 -17.64 8.65 -6.32
N ASP A 89 -18.09 7.42 -6.07
CA ASP A 89 -19.12 7.02 -5.10
C ASP A 89 -18.57 6.64 -3.71
N LEU A 90 -17.47 7.27 -3.30
CA LEU A 90 -16.97 7.10 -1.94
C LEU A 90 -17.97 7.69 -0.94
N ASP A 91 -18.36 6.89 0.05
CA ASP A 91 -19.24 7.31 1.12
C ASP A 91 -18.44 8.07 2.18
N GLU A 92 -18.55 9.40 2.17
CA GLU A 92 -17.89 10.26 3.16
C GLU A 92 -18.34 10.00 4.60
N SER A 93 -19.50 9.36 4.80
CA SER A 93 -19.99 9.01 6.14
C SER A 93 -19.37 7.72 6.70
N ASN A 94 -18.68 6.95 5.86
CA ASN A 94 -17.95 5.75 6.27
C ASN A 94 -16.59 5.69 5.56
N GLU A 95 -15.61 6.33 6.17
CA GLU A 95 -14.27 6.48 5.60
C GLU A 95 -13.54 5.14 5.42
N VAL A 96 -13.75 4.18 6.33
CA VAL A 96 -13.15 2.84 6.23
C VAL A 96 -13.76 2.08 5.06
N VAL A 97 -15.08 2.08 4.90
CA VAL A 97 -15.73 1.46 3.72
C VAL A 97 -15.25 2.13 2.43
N SER A 98 -15.08 3.46 2.44
CA SER A 98 -14.49 4.18 1.31
C SER A 98 -13.06 3.73 1.01
N PHE A 99 -12.27 3.39 2.03
CA PHE A 99 -10.94 2.84 1.86
C PHE A 99 -10.96 1.39 1.35
N CYS A 100 -11.84 0.52 1.85
CA CYS A 100 -12.00 -0.84 1.31
C CYS A 100 -12.33 -0.82 -0.18
N LYS A 101 -13.25 0.07 -0.63
CA LYS A 101 -13.53 0.27 -2.06
C LYS A 101 -12.30 0.71 -2.87
N LEU A 102 -11.39 1.48 -2.27
CA LEU A 102 -10.12 1.84 -2.92
C LEU A 102 -9.26 0.59 -3.14
N MET A 103 -9.16 -0.28 -2.13
CA MET A 103 -8.38 -1.52 -2.21
C MET A 103 -8.95 -2.47 -3.27
N GLU A 104 -10.27 -2.67 -3.31
CA GLU A 104 -10.96 -3.42 -4.39
C GLU A 104 -10.59 -2.89 -5.78
N GLN A 105 -10.53 -1.55 -5.94
CA GLN A 105 -10.15 -0.92 -7.21
C GLN A 105 -8.66 -1.15 -7.56
N VAL A 106 -7.79 -1.27 -6.55
CA VAL A 106 -6.39 -1.66 -6.76
C VAL A 106 -6.32 -3.10 -7.24
N GLU A 107 -7.04 -4.03 -6.61
CA GLU A 107 -7.10 -5.44 -7.03
C GLU A 107 -7.58 -5.59 -8.48
N ASP A 108 -8.65 -4.89 -8.85
CA ASP A 108 -9.16 -4.87 -10.23
C ASP A 108 -8.10 -4.38 -11.21
N SER A 109 -7.32 -3.38 -10.82
CA SER A 109 -6.26 -2.78 -11.65
C SER A 109 -5.05 -3.71 -11.79
N LEU A 110 -4.67 -4.40 -10.71
CA LEU A 110 -3.63 -5.43 -10.71
C LEU A 110 -4.05 -6.61 -11.60
N SER A 111 -5.30 -7.06 -11.48
CA SER A 111 -5.88 -8.11 -12.33
C SER A 111 -5.90 -7.72 -13.80
N ALA A 112 -6.29 -6.47 -14.10
CA ALA A 112 -6.27 -5.96 -15.47
C ALA A 112 -4.83 -5.85 -16.02
N PHE A 113 -3.85 -5.50 -15.18
CA PHE A 113 -2.44 -5.48 -15.54
C PHE A 113 -1.90 -6.88 -15.84
N GLU A 114 -2.20 -7.87 -15.00
CA GLU A 114 -1.83 -9.27 -15.22
C GLU A 114 -2.35 -9.77 -16.57
N GLN A 115 -3.67 -9.62 -16.81
CA GLN A 115 -4.30 -10.03 -18.06
C GLN A 115 -3.75 -9.30 -19.29
N ARG A 116 -3.26 -8.07 -19.13
CA ARG A 116 -2.60 -7.32 -20.21
C ARG A 116 -1.24 -7.93 -20.53
N CYS A 117 -0.46 -8.29 -19.52
CA CYS A 117 0.86 -8.91 -19.68
C CYS A 117 0.76 -10.28 -20.37
N GLU A 118 -0.26 -11.08 -20.03
CA GLU A 118 -0.54 -12.36 -20.71
C GLU A 118 -0.78 -12.21 -22.22
N LYS A 119 -1.29 -11.04 -22.64
CA LYS A 119 -1.66 -10.74 -24.03
C LYS A 119 -0.60 -9.92 -24.77
N SER A 120 0.46 -9.49 -24.09
CA SER A 120 1.48 -8.60 -24.63
C SER A 120 2.89 -9.15 -24.39
N ALA A 121 3.91 -8.35 -24.71
CA ALA A 121 5.30 -8.65 -24.35
C ALA A 121 5.73 -7.98 -23.04
N GLU A 122 4.79 -7.30 -22.35
CA GLU A 122 5.01 -6.71 -21.03
C GLU A 122 5.20 -7.82 -19.99
N VAL A 123 5.97 -7.52 -18.95
CA VAL A 123 6.19 -8.44 -17.83
C VAL A 123 5.28 -8.00 -16.70
N PHE A 124 4.57 -8.97 -16.11
CA PHE A 124 3.88 -8.74 -14.85
C PHE A 124 4.92 -8.74 -13.73
N ASP A 125 5.32 -7.54 -13.32
CA ASP A 125 6.41 -7.34 -12.37
C ASP A 125 5.99 -6.61 -11.09
N GLU A 126 6.76 -6.88 -10.04
CA GLU A 126 6.58 -6.29 -8.71
C GLU A 126 6.59 -4.76 -8.74
N TRP A 127 7.51 -4.17 -9.50
CA TRP A 127 7.69 -2.72 -9.51
C TRP A 127 6.41 -2.02 -10.00
N THR A 128 5.80 -2.55 -11.06
CA THR A 128 4.56 -2.01 -11.62
C THR A 128 3.38 -2.24 -10.66
N CYS A 129 3.32 -3.39 -9.98
CA CYS A 129 2.32 -3.64 -8.95
C CYS A 129 2.43 -2.63 -7.79
N VAL A 130 3.64 -2.37 -7.29
CA VAL A 130 3.91 -1.33 -6.28
C VAL A 130 3.49 0.05 -6.80
N PHE A 131 3.82 0.37 -8.06
CA PHE A 131 3.46 1.64 -8.66
C PHE A 131 1.94 1.85 -8.77
N ILE A 132 1.18 0.78 -9.11
CA ILE A 132 -0.29 0.81 -9.17
C ILE A 132 -0.87 1.11 -7.78
N LEU A 133 -0.50 0.31 -6.77
CA LEU A 133 -0.97 0.50 -5.39
C LEU A 133 -0.64 1.92 -4.88
N TYR A 134 0.62 2.34 -5.04
CA TYR A 134 1.08 3.65 -4.61
C TYR A 134 0.30 4.78 -5.26
N SER A 135 0.05 4.70 -6.57
CA SER A 135 -0.68 5.73 -7.32
C SER A 135 -2.11 5.89 -6.83
N TYR A 136 -2.81 4.79 -6.54
CA TYR A 136 -4.15 4.81 -5.95
C TYR A 136 -4.14 5.44 -4.55
N LEU A 137 -3.23 5.02 -3.67
CA LEU A 137 -3.12 5.60 -2.34
C LEU A 137 -2.80 7.10 -2.38
N ARG A 138 -1.89 7.55 -3.24
CA ARG A 138 -1.56 8.98 -3.41
C ARG A 138 -2.73 9.79 -3.94
N ASN A 139 -3.45 9.27 -4.92
CA ASN A 139 -4.64 9.94 -5.46
C ASN A 139 -5.76 10.00 -4.43
N TYR A 140 -5.89 8.98 -3.57
CA TYR A 140 -6.82 8.99 -2.46
C TYR A 140 -6.44 10.04 -1.42
N CYS A 141 -5.16 10.19 -1.07
CA CYS A 141 -4.71 11.31 -0.23
C CYS A 141 -5.12 12.66 -0.83
N ALA A 142 -4.90 12.86 -2.13
CA ALA A 142 -5.28 14.10 -2.81
C ALA A 142 -6.79 14.35 -2.78
N LYS A 143 -7.60 13.29 -3.00
CA LYS A 143 -9.07 13.38 -2.94
C LYS A 143 -9.59 13.70 -1.55
N LYS A 144 -8.97 13.15 -0.50
CA LYS A 144 -9.34 13.36 0.90
C LYS A 144 -8.62 14.55 1.54
N GLU A 145 -7.89 15.33 0.75
CA GLU A 145 -7.10 16.49 1.23
C GLU A 145 -6.10 16.14 2.35
N VAL A 146 -5.63 14.88 2.39
CA VAL A 146 -4.64 14.42 3.35
C VAL A 146 -3.27 14.99 3.00
N ASN A 147 -2.61 15.62 3.98
CA ASN A 147 -1.24 16.09 3.82
C ASN A 147 -0.28 14.90 3.77
N PHE A 148 0.09 14.51 2.56
CA PHE A 148 0.97 13.36 2.33
C PHE A 148 2.37 13.52 2.95
N GLU A 149 2.93 14.73 2.97
CA GLU A 149 4.26 14.95 3.56
C GLU A 149 4.22 14.69 5.08
N ASN A 150 3.16 15.14 5.74
CA ASN A 150 2.96 14.86 7.17
C ASN A 150 2.76 13.35 7.40
N LEU A 151 1.93 12.69 6.61
CA LEU A 151 1.71 11.25 6.70
C LEU A 151 3.02 10.46 6.57
N GLN A 152 3.85 10.81 5.58
CA GLN A 152 5.17 10.17 5.42
C GLN A 152 6.11 10.44 6.59
N GLN A 153 6.06 11.63 7.18
CA GLN A 153 6.86 11.99 8.34
C GLN A 153 6.45 11.17 9.56
N GLU A 154 5.16 11.06 9.85
CA GLU A 154 4.64 10.28 10.98
C GLU A 154 5.01 8.79 10.86
N ILE A 155 4.87 8.21 9.66
CA ILE A 155 5.31 6.83 9.37
C ILE A 155 6.84 6.70 9.56
N SER A 156 7.60 7.72 9.15
CA SER A 156 9.06 7.75 9.31
C SER A 156 9.50 7.74 10.77
N GLU A 157 8.83 8.53 11.60
CA GLU A 157 9.04 8.59 13.04
C GLU A 157 8.71 7.25 13.70
N LEU A 158 7.54 6.68 13.42
CA LEU A 158 7.11 5.39 13.99
C LEU A 158 8.14 4.27 13.71
N HIS A 159 8.54 4.09 12.44
CA HIS A 159 9.49 3.02 12.12
C HIS A 159 10.87 3.28 12.76
N SER A 160 11.29 4.54 12.87
CA SER A 160 12.57 4.88 13.53
C SER A 160 12.53 4.56 15.02
N GLU A 161 11.40 4.81 15.69
CA GLU A 161 11.18 4.43 17.08
C GLU A 161 11.22 2.91 17.27
N MET A 162 10.48 2.16 16.43
CA MET A 162 10.48 0.69 16.44
C MET A 162 11.88 0.11 16.26
N GLU A 163 12.66 0.63 15.32
CA GLU A 163 14.05 0.22 15.13
C GLU A 163 14.92 0.48 16.37
N SER A 164 14.71 1.61 17.04
CA SER A 164 15.47 1.98 18.23
C SER A 164 15.16 1.04 19.40
N GLU A 165 13.89 0.67 19.58
CA GLU A 165 13.45 -0.26 20.64
C GLU A 165 13.96 -1.68 20.38
N LEU A 166 13.93 -2.15 19.13
CA LEU A 166 14.52 -3.43 18.74
C LEU A 166 16.03 -3.51 19.02
N LYS A 167 16.76 -2.40 18.88
CA LYS A 167 18.20 -2.32 19.19
C LYS A 167 18.46 -2.32 20.69
N LYS A 168 17.61 -1.67 21.49
CA LYS A 168 17.70 -1.66 22.97
C LYS A 168 17.40 -3.03 23.57
N GLY A 169 16.36 -3.72 23.09
CA GLY A 169 15.98 -5.05 23.57
C GLY A 169 17.00 -6.16 23.28
N LYS A 170 17.81 -6.03 22.21
CA LYS A 170 18.90 -6.97 21.87
C LYS A 170 20.20 -6.74 22.66
N SER A 171 20.29 -5.64 23.41
CA SER A 171 21.49 -5.24 24.17
C SER A 171 21.38 -5.50 25.68
N SER A 172 20.29 -6.15 26.13
CA SER A 172 20.04 -6.59 27.52
C SER A 172 20.10 -8.11 27.63
#